data_AF-A0A9D2A267-F1
#
_entry.id   AF-A0A9D2A267-F1
#
_cell.length_a   1.000
_cell.length_b   1.000
_cell.length_c   1.000
_cell.angle_alpha   90.00
_cell.angle_beta   90.00
_cell.angle_gamma   90.00
#
_symmetry.space_group_name_H-M   'P 1'
#
loop_
_entity.id
_entity.type
_entity.pdbx_description
1 polymer ?
#
loop_
_entity_poly.entity_id
_entity_poly.type
_entity_poly.pdbx_seq_one_letter_code
_entity_poly.pdbx_strand_id
1 'polypeptide(L)' 'MISVGARETLLDLIDEITVSLEELQKCEESGELDLYGEGAKAAFVQILEFVQQRWDEGPDQGLDFDIEEHFPV' A
#
# COMPACT_ATOMS: atom_id res chain seq x y z
N MET A 1 -9.09 -0.76 20.70
CA MET A 1 -9.05 0.20 19.59
C MET A 1 -9.10 1.59 20.18
N ILE A 2 -7.99 2.33 20.11
CA ILE A 2 -7.98 3.74 20.47
C ILE A 2 -8.64 4.46 19.29
N SER A 3 -9.68 5.26 19.54
CA SER A 3 -10.26 6.10 18.50
C SER A 3 -9.25 7.17 18.13
N VAL A 4 -8.67 7.07 16.94
CA VAL A 4 -7.81 8.09 16.35
C VAL A 4 -8.62 8.90 15.33
N GLY A 5 -8.13 10.08 14.95
CA GLY A 5 -8.81 10.92 13.97
C GLY A 5 -8.82 10.28 12.58
N ALA A 6 -9.63 10.81 11.66
CA ALA A 6 -9.71 10.29 10.30
C ALA A 6 -8.35 10.36 9.58
N ARG A 7 -7.54 11.39 9.88
CA ARG A 7 -6.20 11.57 9.31
C ARG A 7 -5.23 10.50 9.81
N GLU A 8 -5.17 10.29 11.11
CA GLU A 8 -4.34 9.23 11.71
C GLU A 8 -4.79 7.85 11.23
N THR A 9 -6.10 7.62 11.11
CA THR A 9 -6.64 6.37 10.56
C THR A 9 -6.18 6.13 9.11
N LEU A 10 -6.12 7.18 8.28
CA LEU A 10 -5.65 7.07 6.91
C LEU A 10 -4.15 6.76 6.86
N LEU A 11 -3.35 7.41 7.71
CA LEU A 11 -1.92 7.12 7.86
C LEU A 11 -1.68 5.67 8.28
N ASP A 12 -2.35 5.22 9.34
CA ASP A 12 -2.26 3.83 9.82
C ASP A 12 -2.66 2.83 8.71
N LEU A 13 -3.65 3.16 7.89
CA LEU A 13 -4.06 2.33 6.76
C LEU A 13 -3.00 2.28 5.65
N ILE A 14 -2.37 3.41 5.32
CA ILE A 14 -1.28 3.48 4.33
C ILE A 14 -0.11 2.61 4.80
N ASP A 15 0.26 2.73 6.08
CA ASP A 15 1.34 1.92 6.68
C ASP A 15 1.02 0.43 6.60
N GLU A 16 -0.19 0.02 6.99
CA GLU A 16 -0.62 -1.38 6.96
C GLU A 16 -0.62 -1.95 5.53
N ILE A 17 -1.10 -1.17 4.55
CA ILE A 17 -1.08 -1.57 3.14
C ILE A 17 0.35 -1.71 2.63
N THR A 18 1.23 -0.77 2.99
CA THR A 18 2.65 -0.78 2.59
C THR A 18 3.36 -2.01 3.13
N VAL A 19 3.18 -2.32 4.41
CA VAL A 19 3.74 -3.55 5.03
C VAL A 19 3.21 -4.80 4.34
N SER A 20 1.91 -4.85 4.07
CA SER A 20 1.29 -5.98 3.37
C SER A 20 1.87 -6.17 1.96
N LEU A 21 2.10 -5.07 1.23
CA LEU A 21 2.72 -5.11 -0.10
C LEU A 21 4.16 -5.60 -0.05
N GLU A 22 4.96 -5.15 0.93
CA GLU A 22 6.32 -5.63 1.12
C GLU A 22 6.37 -7.14 1.41
N GLU A 23 5.43 -7.66 2.19
CA GLU A 23 5.32 -9.10 2.45
C GLU A 23 4.93 -9.88 1.19
N LEU A 24 3.94 -9.40 0.43
CA LEU A 24 3.54 -10.02 -0.83
C LEU A 24 4.68 -10.01 -1.85
N GLN A 25 5.45 -8.93 -1.93
CA GLN A 25 6.60 -8.83 -2.82
C GLN A 25 7.73 -9.78 -2.41
N LYS A 26 7.98 -9.96 -1.11
CA LYS A 26 8.92 -10.99 -0.63
C LYS A 26 8.48 -12.40 -1.02
N CYS A 27 7.19 -12.70 -0.92
CA CYS A 27 6.63 -13.98 -1.37
C CYS A 27 6.75 -14.15 -2.89
N GLU A 28 6.62 -13.07 -3.66
CA GLU A 28 6.81 -13.10 -5.12
C GLU A 28 8.27 -13.40 -5.47
N GLU A 29 9.20 -12.67 -4.85
CA GLU A 29 10.64 -12.84 -5.04
C GLU A 29 11.13 -14.24 -4.61
N SER A 30 10.48 -14.85 -3.60
CA SER A 30 10.76 -16.23 -3.19
C SER A 30 10.08 -17.29 -4.07
N GLY A 31 9.17 -16.89 -4.97
CA GLY A 31 8.37 -17.78 -5.80
C GLY A 31 7.27 -18.54 -5.03
N GLU A 32 6.90 -18.04 -3.85
CA GLU A 32 5.85 -18.59 -2.98
C GLU A 32 4.51 -17.87 -3.11
N LEU A 33 4.45 -16.80 -3.92
CA LEU A 33 3.21 -16.07 -4.18
C LEU A 33 2.25 -16.91 -5.04
N ASP A 34 1.02 -17.08 -4.57
CA ASP A 34 -0.04 -17.73 -5.31
C ASP A 34 -0.93 -16.70 -6.05
N LEU A 35 -1.87 -17.19 -6.86
CA LEU A 35 -2.79 -16.34 -7.63
C LEU A 35 -3.65 -15.42 -6.73
N TYR A 36 -3.92 -15.81 -5.48
CA TYR A 36 -4.64 -14.95 -4.55
C TYR A 36 -3.75 -13.83 -4.03
N GLY A 37 -2.48 -14.13 -3.78
CA GLY A 37 -1.45 -13.15 -3.43
C GLY A 37 -1.19 -12.13 -4.54
N GLU A 38 -1.11 -12.57 -5.80
CA GLU A 38 -1.02 -11.66 -6.96
C GLU A 38 -2.23 -10.71 -7.00
N GLY A 39 -3.44 -11.26 -6.86
CA GLY A 39 -4.67 -10.46 -6.83
C GLY A 39 -4.73 -9.49 -5.64
N ALA A 40 -4.25 -9.90 -4.47
CA ALA A 40 -4.16 -9.04 -3.29
C ALA A 40 -3.16 -7.89 -3.50
N LYS A 41 -1.99 -8.19 -4.10
CA LYS A 41 -0.97 -7.19 -4.41
C LYS A 41 -1.51 -6.13 -5.35
N ALA A 42 -2.15 -6.55 -6.44
CA ALA A 42 -2.79 -5.63 -7.40
C ALA A 42 -3.84 -4.72 -6.73
N ALA A 43 -4.67 -5.29 -5.85
CA ALA A 43 -5.69 -4.52 -5.14
C ALA A 43 -5.08 -3.48 -4.17
N PHE A 44 -4.04 -3.86 -3.45
CA PHE A 44 -3.36 -2.95 -2.52
C PHE A 44 -2.61 -1.83 -3.24
N VAL A 45 -1.92 -2.12 -4.34
CA VAL A 45 -1.32 -1.10 -5.22
C VAL A 45 -2.38 -0.11 -5.69
N GLN A 46 -3.51 -0.59 -6.21
CA GLN A 46 -4.60 0.26 -6.68
C GLN A 46 -5.16 1.17 -5.56
N ILE A 47 -5.26 0.67 -4.33
CA ILE A 47 -5.74 1.47 -3.20
C ILE A 47 -4.73 2.57 -2.84
N LEU A 48 -3.43 2.28 -2.82
CA LEU A 48 -2.41 3.31 -2.57
C LEU A 48 -2.43 4.39 -3.66
N GLU A 49 -2.53 4.01 -4.94
CA GLU A 49 -2.67 4.97 -6.04
C GLU A 49 -3.93 5.84 -5.88
N PHE A 50 -5.05 5.21 -5.49
CA PHE A 50 -6.30 5.93 -5.26
C PHE A 50 -6.15 7.00 -4.18
N VAL A 51 -5.45 6.68 -3.08
CA VAL A 51 -5.17 7.60 -1.99
C VAL A 51 -4.20 8.69 -2.44
N GLN A 52 -3.09 8.33 -3.09
CA GLN A 52 -2.08 9.28 -3.59
C GLN A 52 -2.70 10.31 -4.54
N GLN A 53 -3.62 9.90 -5.42
CA GLN A 53 -4.27 10.81 -6.37
C GLN A 53 -5.31 11.76 -5.75
N ARG A 54 -5.80 11.46 -4.54
CA ARG A 54 -6.95 12.16 -3.93
C ARG A 54 -6.63 12.86 -2.63
N TRP A 55 -5.49 12.54 -2.01
CA TRP A 55 -5.10 13.13 -0.75
C TRP A 55 -4.00 14.16 -0.97
N ASP A 56 -4.39 15.43 -0.94
CA ASP A 56 -3.49 16.56 -1.21
C ASP A 56 -2.31 16.64 -0.24
N GLU A 57 -2.46 16.18 1.01
CA GLU A 57 -1.37 16.11 2.01
C GLU A 57 -0.51 14.85 1.86
N GLY A 58 -0.88 13.91 0.98
CA GLY A 58 -0.19 12.63 0.80
C GLY A 58 1.32 12.75 0.57
N PRO A 59 1.78 13.63 -0.35
CA PRO A 59 3.20 13.83 -0.58
C PRO A 59 3.98 14.24 0.68
N ASP A 60 3.43 15.14 1.49
CA ASP A 60 4.03 15.61 2.75
C ASP A 60 4.08 14.52 3.83
N GLN A 61 3.35 13.43 3.65
CA GLN A 61 3.27 12.29 4.56
C GLN A 61 4.02 11.05 4.05
N GLY A 62 4.81 11.17 2.97
CA GLY A 62 5.63 10.08 2.47
C GLY A 62 4.99 9.22 1.37
N LEU A 63 3.84 9.63 0.84
CA LEU A 63 3.25 9.04 -0.37
C LEU A 63 3.74 9.73 -1.67
N ASP A 64 4.93 10.37 -1.66
CA ASP A 64 5.53 11.00 -2.84
C ASP A 64 6.56 10.07 -3.53
N PHE A 65 6.10 8.90 -3.95
CA PHE A 65 6.92 7.96 -4.70
C PHE A 65 6.12 7.30 -5.82
N ASP A 66 6.83 6.79 -6.82
CA ASP A 66 6.21 6.00 -7.88
C ASP A 66 5.86 4.62 -7.31
N ILE A 67 4.57 4.38 -7.11
CA ILE A 67 4.03 3.16 -6.51
C ILE A 67 4.31 1.96 -7.42
N GLU A 68 4.26 2.13 -8.73
CA GLU A 68 4.51 1.04 -9.69
C GLU A 68 6.00 0.67 -9.74
N GLU A 69 6.90 1.65 -9.60
CA GLU A 69 8.33 1.36 -9.48
C GLU A 69 8.68 0.64 -8.16
N HIS A 70 7.98 0.93 -7.07
CA HIS A 70 8.20 0.28 -5.77
C HIS A 70 7.53 -1.09 -5.67
N PHE A 71 6.29 -1.21 -6.14
CA PHE A 71 5.44 -2.39 -6.03
C PHE A 71 4.94 -2.83 -7.42
N PRO A 72 5.81 -3.40 -8.26
CA PRO A 72 5.45 -3.78 -9.64
C PRO A 72 4.37 -4.87 -9.65
N VAL A 73 3.33 -4.73 -10.47
CA VAL A 73 2.21 -5.70 -10.57
C VAL A 73 2.25 -6.49 -11.87
#